data_AF-A0A1E8Q8L9-F1
#
_entry.id   AF-A0A1E8Q8L9-F1
#
_cell.length_a   1.000
_cell.length_b   1.000
_cell.length_c   1.000
_cell.angle_alpha   90.00
_cell.angle_beta   90.00
_cell.angle_gamma   90.00
#
_symmetry.space_group_name_H-M   'P 1'
#
loop_
_entity.id
_entity.type
_entity.pdbx_description
1 polymer ?
#
loop_
_entity_poly.entity_id
_entity_poly.type
_entity_poly.pdbx_seq_one_letter_code
_entity_poly.pdbx_strand_id
1 'polypeptide(L)'
;MSRTRSTLLLGASFIGAAALAVLGTGTASADSGINFTPGNDGLLNSGTGNTGILNGGVGNSGVANNLLGPGVFNSGIANGLLGGSGNTGVANLGNLNQGIANIGNLNNGVAGIGNLNTGAVNVGNANTGLVNIGNANGGVVTIGNGRTGLIRLGF
;
A
#
# COMPACT_ATOMS: atom_id res chain seq x y z
N MET A 1 4.36 34.51 8.61
CA MET A 1 3.19 34.92 9.43
C MET A 1 2.48 33.66 9.89
N SER A 2 2.54 33.32 11.19
CA SER A 2 1.78 32.19 11.73
C SER A 2 0.29 32.55 11.82
N ARG A 3 -0.60 31.64 11.42
CA ARG A 3 -2.05 31.77 11.61
C ARG A 3 -2.56 30.64 12.48
N THR A 4 -2.31 30.74 13.78
CA THR A 4 -3.05 29.97 14.78
C THR A 4 -4.52 30.36 14.66
N ARG A 5 -5.39 29.41 14.29
CA ARG A 5 -6.85 29.63 14.21
C ARG A 5 -7.53 28.81 15.30
N SER A 6 -8.12 29.51 16.26
CA SER A 6 -8.89 28.94 17.36
C SER A 6 -10.11 28.19 16.84
N THR A 7 -10.35 26.98 17.34
CA THR A 7 -11.62 26.26 17.15
C THR A 7 -12.65 26.76 18.15
N LEU A 8 -13.84 27.12 17.67
CA LEU A 8 -14.97 27.53 18.50
C LEU A 8 -15.74 26.29 18.97
N LEU A 9 -15.60 25.93 20.24
CA LEU A 9 -16.29 24.78 20.83
C LEU A 9 -17.75 25.13 21.19
N LEU A 10 -18.65 24.95 20.22
CA LEU A 10 -20.10 25.04 20.41
C LEU A 10 -20.66 23.69 20.87
N GLY A 11 -20.53 23.37 22.16
CA GLY A 11 -21.07 22.13 22.72
C GLY A 11 -20.55 21.79 24.11
N ALA A 12 -21.03 22.50 25.13
CA ALA A 12 -20.81 22.11 26.52
C ALA A 12 -21.81 21.03 26.95
N SER A 13 -21.41 19.76 26.89
CA SER A 13 -22.01 18.70 27.71
C SER A 13 -21.10 18.43 28.91
N PHE A 14 -21.61 18.69 30.11
CA PHE A 14 -20.86 18.53 31.35
C PHE A 14 -20.55 17.05 31.59
N ILE A 15 -19.30 16.64 31.34
CA ILE A 15 -18.74 15.38 31.87
C ILE A 15 -17.89 15.76 33.08
N GLY A 16 -18.16 15.11 34.22
CA GLY A 16 -17.56 15.43 35.51
C GLY A 16 -16.04 15.21 35.55
N ALA A 17 -15.40 15.74 36.59
CA ALA A 17 -13.93 15.79 36.75
C ALA A 17 -13.24 14.45 37.07
N ALA A 18 -13.72 13.34 36.50
CA ALA A 18 -13.10 12.02 36.58
C ALA A 18 -13.17 11.33 35.21
N ALA A 19 -12.05 10.74 34.78
CA ALA A 19 -11.87 10.07 33.49
C ALA A 19 -11.88 10.96 32.23
N LEU A 20 -11.08 12.05 32.22
CA LEU A 20 -10.39 12.43 30.98
C LEU A 20 -9.28 11.39 30.71
N ALA A 21 -9.69 10.20 30.28
CA ALA A 21 -8.77 9.25 29.68
C ALA A 21 -8.34 9.84 28.33
N VAL A 22 -7.19 10.51 28.31
CA VAL A 22 -6.50 10.88 27.07
C VAL A 22 -6.04 9.57 26.41
N LEU A 23 -6.97 8.95 25.67
CA LEU A 23 -6.80 7.66 25.03
C LEU A 23 -5.92 7.83 23.78
N GLY A 24 -4.63 8.07 24.02
CA GLY A 24 -3.63 8.31 23.00
C GLY A 24 -3.84 9.63 22.25
N THR A 25 -3.07 10.66 22.59
CA THR A 25 -2.72 11.69 21.60
C THR A 25 -1.81 11.08 20.54
N GLY A 26 -2.36 10.21 19.69
CA GLY A 26 -1.88 10.13 18.32
C GLY A 26 -1.97 11.54 17.79
N THR A 27 -0.82 12.12 17.43
CA THR A 27 -0.71 13.52 17.02
C THR A 27 -1.76 13.79 15.95
N ALA A 28 -2.70 14.69 16.24
CA ALA A 28 -3.66 15.17 15.26
C ALA A 28 -2.87 15.99 14.23
N SER A 29 -2.31 15.30 13.24
CA SER A 29 -1.64 15.90 12.10
C SER A 29 -2.65 16.81 11.41
N ALA A 30 -2.40 18.11 11.48
CA ALA A 30 -3.28 19.09 10.86
C ALA A 30 -3.20 18.93 9.34
N ASP A 31 -4.34 18.72 8.70
CA ASP A 31 -4.41 18.49 7.25
C ASP A 31 -3.68 19.58 6.47
N SER A 32 -2.70 19.20 5.65
CA SER A 32 -2.29 20.04 4.53
C SER A 32 -3.17 19.78 3.31
N GLY A 33 -3.74 20.84 2.73
CA GLY A 33 -4.46 20.79 1.46
C GLY A 33 -5.97 20.49 1.55
N ILE A 34 -6.51 19.77 0.56
CA ILE A 34 -7.96 19.56 0.37
C ILE A 34 -8.22 18.06 0.26
N ASN A 35 -8.68 17.43 1.33
CA ASN A 35 -8.92 15.99 1.41
C ASN A 35 -10.40 15.70 1.72
N PHE A 36 -10.86 14.48 1.43
CA PHE A 36 -12.25 14.06 1.68
C PHE A 36 -12.53 13.76 3.16
N THR A 37 -11.50 13.48 3.94
CA THR A 37 -11.57 13.18 5.37
C THR A 37 -10.37 13.77 6.13
N PRO A 38 -10.49 14.02 7.44
CA PRO A 38 -9.39 14.56 8.24
C PRO A 38 -8.24 13.58 8.50
N GLY A 39 -7.12 14.14 8.93
CA GLY A 39 -5.85 13.48 9.22
C GLY A 39 -4.99 13.20 7.98
N ASN A 40 -5.15 13.93 6.87
CA ASN A 40 -4.47 13.65 5.59
C ASN A 40 -3.74 14.87 5.02
N ASP A 41 -2.64 14.61 4.31
CA ASP A 41 -1.77 15.61 3.69
C ASP A 41 -1.81 15.52 2.16
N GLY A 42 -2.06 16.65 1.48
CA GLY A 42 -2.09 16.78 0.02
C GLY A 42 -3.49 16.99 -0.57
N LEU A 43 -3.89 16.18 -1.55
CA LEU A 43 -5.05 16.45 -2.40
C LEU A 43 -5.92 15.21 -2.65
N LEU A 44 -7.22 15.33 -2.34
CA LEU A 44 -8.28 14.34 -2.58
C LEU A 44 -8.00 12.96 -1.97
N ASN A 45 -7.22 12.90 -0.87
CA ASN A 45 -7.06 11.67 -0.10
C ASN A 45 -8.33 11.36 0.72
N SER A 46 -8.56 10.09 1.03
CA SER A 46 -9.67 9.62 1.88
C SER A 46 -9.19 8.55 2.88
N GLY A 47 -9.85 8.47 4.03
CA GLY A 47 -9.37 7.71 5.19
C GLY A 47 -8.50 8.56 6.11
N THR A 48 -7.34 8.06 6.57
CA THR A 48 -6.56 8.73 7.63
C THR A 48 -5.05 8.53 7.49
N GLY A 49 -4.25 9.56 7.73
CA GLY A 49 -2.79 9.50 7.74
C GLY A 49 -2.15 9.40 6.36
N ASN A 50 -2.89 9.63 5.28
CA ASN A 50 -2.36 9.51 3.93
C ASN A 50 -1.64 10.80 3.50
N THR A 51 -0.59 10.66 2.68
CA THR A 51 0.21 11.77 2.16
C THR A 51 0.30 11.71 0.63
N GLY A 52 -0.01 12.81 -0.05
CA GLY A 52 0.08 12.93 -1.51
C GLY A 52 -1.28 13.13 -2.17
N ILE A 53 -1.60 12.36 -3.23
CA ILE A 53 -2.76 12.62 -4.09
C ILE A 53 -3.64 11.37 -4.24
N LEU A 54 -4.96 11.51 -4.05
CA LEU A 54 -5.96 10.47 -4.36
C LEU A 54 -5.74 9.12 -3.64
N ASN A 55 -5.04 9.11 -2.51
CA ASN A 55 -4.87 7.88 -1.73
C ASN A 55 -6.13 7.60 -0.88
N GLY A 56 -6.66 6.39 -0.94
CA GLY A 56 -7.66 5.90 0.01
C GLY A 56 -7.00 5.19 1.20
N GLY A 57 -7.78 4.74 2.18
CA GLY A 57 -7.29 3.86 3.26
C GLY A 57 -6.50 4.57 4.36
N VAL A 58 -5.50 3.89 4.95
CA VAL A 58 -4.75 4.42 6.12
C VAL A 58 -3.24 4.45 5.88
N GLY A 59 -2.61 5.61 6.10
CA GLY A 59 -1.15 5.72 6.13
C GLY A 59 -0.45 5.52 4.78
N ASN A 60 -1.16 5.68 3.66
CA ASN A 60 -0.61 5.52 2.32
C ASN A 60 0.11 6.78 1.84
N SER A 61 1.23 6.62 1.12
CA SER A 61 2.07 7.74 0.65
C SER A 61 2.27 7.69 -0.87
N GLY A 62 2.08 8.82 -1.55
CA GLY A 62 2.26 8.96 -2.99
C GLY A 62 0.96 9.24 -3.75
N VAL A 63 0.64 8.48 -4.79
CA VAL A 63 -0.47 8.79 -5.72
C VAL A 63 -1.39 7.58 -5.92
N ALA A 64 -2.70 7.76 -5.76
CA ALA A 64 -3.74 6.80 -6.11
C ALA A 64 -3.63 5.41 -5.44
N ASN A 65 -2.91 5.30 -4.32
CA ASN A 65 -2.85 4.04 -3.57
C ASN A 65 -4.21 3.79 -2.90
N ASN A 66 -4.74 2.56 -2.96
CA ASN A 66 -6.05 2.21 -2.40
C ASN A 66 -7.23 3.08 -2.91
N LEU A 67 -7.14 3.62 -4.14
CA LEU A 67 -8.15 4.54 -4.69
C LEU A 67 -9.58 3.96 -4.74
N LEU A 68 -9.75 2.64 -4.93
CA LEU A 68 -11.05 1.98 -5.10
C LEU A 68 -11.31 0.85 -4.08
N GLY A 69 -10.53 0.76 -2.99
CA GLY A 69 -10.70 -0.31 -2.00
C GLY A 69 -9.89 -0.10 -0.72
N PRO A 70 -10.10 -0.92 0.33
CA PRO A 70 -9.46 -0.73 1.63
C PRO A 70 -8.01 -1.24 1.66
N GLY A 71 -7.12 -0.50 2.31
CA GLY A 71 -5.74 -0.94 2.53
C GLY A 71 -4.95 0.06 3.36
N VAL A 72 -3.73 -0.35 3.75
CA VAL A 72 -2.87 0.45 4.62
C VAL A 72 -1.40 0.46 4.18
N PHE A 73 -0.69 1.55 4.49
CA PHE A 73 0.78 1.67 4.42
C PHE A 73 1.43 1.31 3.06
N ASN A 74 0.74 1.54 1.95
CA ASN A 74 1.31 1.47 0.62
C ASN A 74 2.08 2.76 0.28
N SER A 75 3.19 2.62 -0.46
CA SER A 75 4.06 3.73 -0.85
C SER A 75 4.32 3.73 -2.36
N GLY A 76 4.16 4.88 -3.01
CA GLY A 76 4.37 5.06 -4.45
C GLY A 76 3.08 5.31 -5.23
N ILE A 77 2.86 4.63 -6.35
CA ILE A 77 1.81 4.96 -7.32
C ILE A 77 0.86 3.78 -7.54
N ALA A 78 -0.45 4.00 -7.41
CA ALA A 78 -1.53 3.07 -7.78
C ALA A 78 -1.46 1.67 -7.14
N ASN A 79 -0.83 1.54 -5.96
CA ASN A 79 -0.76 0.27 -5.26
C ASN A 79 -2.06 -0.05 -4.52
N GLY A 80 -2.42 -1.33 -4.44
CA GLY A 80 -3.62 -1.80 -3.78
C GLY A 80 -4.91 -1.20 -4.34
N LEU A 81 -4.99 -0.96 -5.66
CA LEU A 81 -6.10 -0.23 -6.30
C LEU A 81 -7.50 -0.68 -5.82
N LEU A 82 -7.73 -2.00 -5.78
CA LEU A 82 -8.98 -2.63 -5.31
C LEU A 82 -8.92 -3.09 -3.84
N GLY A 83 -7.88 -2.66 -3.13
CA GLY A 83 -7.52 -3.04 -1.77
C GLY A 83 -6.15 -3.73 -1.66
N GLY A 84 -5.65 -3.83 -0.43
CA GLY A 84 -4.36 -4.46 -0.10
C GLY A 84 -3.34 -3.48 0.51
N SER A 85 -2.33 -4.02 1.19
CA SER A 85 -1.53 -3.27 2.17
C SER A 85 -0.02 -3.48 2.07
N GLY A 86 0.76 -2.47 2.46
CA GLY A 86 2.22 -2.56 2.63
C GLY A 86 3.02 -2.71 1.33
N ASN A 87 2.43 -2.41 0.18
CA ASN A 87 3.14 -2.48 -1.10
C ASN A 87 3.97 -1.22 -1.37
N THR A 88 5.15 -1.36 -1.98
CA THR A 88 6.04 -0.23 -2.33
C THR A 88 6.37 -0.23 -3.82
N GLY A 89 6.17 0.89 -4.51
CA GLY A 89 6.51 1.06 -5.92
C GLY A 89 5.29 1.43 -6.77
N VAL A 90 5.06 0.74 -7.88
CA VAL A 90 4.05 1.13 -8.90
C VAL A 90 3.09 -0.02 -9.22
N ALA A 91 1.78 0.25 -9.16
CA ALA A 91 0.71 -0.60 -9.66
C ALA A 91 0.69 -2.04 -9.09
N ASN A 92 1.15 -2.25 -7.85
CA ASN A 92 1.10 -3.57 -7.21
C ASN A 92 -0.28 -3.84 -6.60
N LEU A 93 -0.83 -5.05 -6.74
CA LEU A 93 -2.13 -5.46 -6.20
C LEU A 93 -1.96 -6.62 -5.19
N GLY A 94 -2.70 -6.58 -4.07
CA GLY A 94 -2.53 -7.51 -2.96
C GLY A 94 -1.65 -6.94 -1.85
N ASN A 95 -0.75 -7.70 -1.23
CA ASN A 95 -0.04 -7.26 -0.02
C ASN A 95 1.49 -7.44 -0.06
N LEU A 96 2.20 -6.50 0.55
CA LEU A 96 3.66 -6.57 0.80
C LEU A 96 4.52 -6.78 -0.46
N ASN A 97 4.02 -6.38 -1.63
CA ASN A 97 4.78 -6.44 -2.88
C ASN A 97 5.68 -5.22 -3.02
N GLN A 98 6.88 -5.40 -3.58
CA GLN A 98 7.85 -4.34 -3.84
C GLN A 98 8.21 -4.30 -5.33
N GLY A 99 8.29 -3.10 -5.91
CA GLY A 99 8.61 -2.90 -7.33
C GLY A 99 7.39 -2.55 -8.17
N ILE A 100 7.22 -3.18 -9.33
CA ILE A 100 6.30 -2.71 -10.39
C ILE A 100 5.35 -3.83 -10.85
N ALA A 101 4.04 -3.53 -10.88
CA ALA A 101 3.00 -4.36 -11.50
C ALA A 101 2.92 -5.80 -10.99
N ASN A 102 3.21 -6.04 -9.70
CA ASN A 102 3.04 -7.35 -9.08
C ASN A 102 1.58 -7.59 -8.63
N ILE A 103 1.10 -8.82 -8.68
CA ILE A 103 -0.26 -9.22 -8.27
C ILE A 103 -0.18 -10.40 -7.31
N GLY A 104 -0.72 -10.27 -6.10
CA GLY A 104 -0.72 -11.29 -5.05
C GLY A 104 0.07 -10.83 -3.83
N ASN A 105 0.92 -11.66 -3.23
CA ASN A 105 1.57 -11.30 -1.96
C ASN A 105 3.08 -11.53 -1.91
N LEU A 106 3.82 -10.62 -1.28
CA LEU A 106 5.26 -10.71 -1.00
C LEU A 106 6.12 -10.90 -2.27
N ASN A 107 5.71 -10.34 -3.41
CA ASN A 107 6.53 -10.36 -4.63
C ASN A 107 7.48 -9.15 -4.65
N ASN A 108 8.77 -9.35 -4.97
CA ASN A 108 9.79 -8.30 -5.04
C ASN A 108 10.43 -8.22 -6.43
N GLY A 109 9.98 -7.27 -7.26
CA GLY A 109 10.53 -7.07 -8.60
C GLY A 109 9.48 -6.50 -9.56
N VAL A 110 9.45 -7.02 -10.79
CA VAL A 110 8.60 -6.48 -11.87
C VAL A 110 7.71 -7.59 -12.41
N ALA A 111 6.40 -7.36 -12.49
CA ALA A 111 5.43 -8.28 -13.10
C ALA A 111 5.44 -9.71 -12.52
N GLY A 112 5.47 -9.85 -11.19
CA GLY A 112 5.25 -11.11 -10.48
C GLY A 112 3.78 -11.34 -10.13
N ILE A 113 3.19 -12.46 -10.56
CA ILE A 113 1.81 -12.88 -10.28
C ILE A 113 1.82 -14.11 -9.37
N GLY A 114 1.10 -14.07 -8.25
CA GLY A 114 1.08 -15.13 -7.23
C GLY A 114 1.80 -14.69 -5.96
N ASN A 115 2.59 -15.56 -5.32
CA ASN A 115 3.19 -15.22 -4.02
C ASN A 115 4.70 -15.48 -3.96
N LEU A 116 5.42 -14.69 -3.15
CA LEU A 116 6.85 -14.89 -2.82
C LEU A 116 7.81 -14.88 -4.04
N ASN A 117 7.42 -14.26 -5.16
CA ASN A 117 8.28 -14.22 -6.35
C ASN A 117 9.28 -13.06 -6.28
N THR A 118 10.54 -13.27 -6.66
CA THR A 118 11.58 -12.22 -6.74
C THR A 118 12.06 -12.04 -8.18
N GLY A 119 12.45 -10.83 -8.59
CA GLY A 119 12.95 -10.52 -9.94
C GLY A 119 11.85 -10.20 -10.96
N ALA A 120 12.17 -10.32 -12.25
CA ALA A 120 11.29 -9.86 -13.34
C ALA A 120 10.46 -10.99 -13.98
N VAL A 121 9.18 -10.76 -14.24
CA VAL A 121 8.24 -11.65 -14.94
C VAL A 121 8.16 -13.03 -14.29
N ASN A 122 7.24 -13.21 -13.35
CA ASN A 122 7.03 -14.48 -12.65
C ASN A 122 5.52 -14.79 -12.56
N VAL A 123 5.12 -16.06 -12.60
CA VAL A 123 3.72 -16.47 -12.31
C VAL A 123 3.71 -17.75 -11.48
N GLY A 124 2.90 -17.80 -10.43
CA GLY A 124 2.85 -18.89 -9.46
C GLY A 124 3.56 -18.51 -8.16
N ASN A 125 4.17 -19.47 -7.45
CA ASN A 125 4.70 -19.21 -6.11
C ASN A 125 6.21 -19.47 -5.99
N ALA A 126 6.89 -18.63 -5.20
CA ALA A 126 8.30 -18.79 -4.82
C ALA A 126 9.30 -18.88 -6.00
N ASN A 127 9.05 -18.16 -7.10
CA ASN A 127 9.98 -18.12 -8.24
C ASN A 127 11.00 -16.98 -8.10
N THR A 128 12.23 -17.20 -8.53
CA THR A 128 13.25 -16.14 -8.73
C THR A 128 13.44 -15.94 -10.24
N GLY A 129 13.30 -14.70 -10.72
CA GLY A 129 12.94 -14.42 -12.10
C GLY A 129 14.01 -13.78 -12.98
N LEU A 130 13.53 -12.97 -13.92
CA LEU A 130 13.72 -13.13 -15.36
C LEU A 130 13.08 -14.44 -15.87
N VAL A 131 11.74 -14.50 -15.87
CA VAL A 131 10.86 -15.52 -16.47
C VAL A 131 10.72 -16.92 -15.80
N ASN A 132 9.65 -17.03 -14.99
CA ASN A 132 8.52 -18.01 -15.12
C ASN A 132 8.61 -19.42 -14.49
N ILE A 133 7.53 -20.21 -14.35
CA ILE A 133 6.04 -20.07 -14.27
C ILE A 133 5.62 -21.38 -13.56
N GLY A 134 4.64 -21.38 -12.67
CA GLY A 134 4.40 -22.49 -11.74
C GLY A 134 5.14 -22.23 -10.43
N ASN A 135 5.58 -23.27 -9.72
CA ASN A 135 6.15 -23.10 -8.38
C ASN A 135 7.64 -23.41 -8.30
N ALA A 136 8.35 -22.66 -7.43
CA ALA A 136 9.73 -22.88 -7.01
C ALA A 136 10.78 -22.93 -8.14
N ASN A 137 10.68 -22.05 -9.14
CA ASN A 137 11.66 -21.98 -10.24
C ASN A 137 12.75 -20.90 -10.01
N GLY A 138 13.87 -21.09 -10.69
CA GLY A 138 14.98 -20.12 -10.79
C GLY A 138 15.06 -19.50 -12.19
N GLY A 139 15.73 -18.36 -12.31
CA GLY A 139 15.50 -17.41 -13.40
C GLY A 139 16.28 -17.63 -14.69
N VAL A 140 15.95 -16.78 -15.68
CA VAL A 140 16.35 -16.80 -17.09
C VAL A 140 15.67 -17.89 -17.93
N VAL A 141 14.36 -18.19 -17.75
CA VAL A 141 13.50 -19.17 -18.52
C VAL A 141 13.50 -20.59 -17.89
N THR A 142 12.40 -21.37 -17.74
CA THR A 142 10.94 -21.10 -17.64
C THR A 142 10.14 -22.34 -17.11
N ILE A 143 8.91 -22.12 -16.59
CA ILE A 143 7.67 -22.96 -16.77
C ILE A 143 7.64 -24.40 -16.17
N GLY A 144 7.99 -24.61 -14.89
CA GLY A 144 7.32 -25.55 -13.95
C GLY A 144 7.36 -27.08 -14.19
N ASN A 145 7.43 -27.94 -13.16
CA ASN A 145 7.65 -27.69 -11.74
C ASN A 145 9.14 -27.73 -11.39
N GLY A 146 9.63 -26.75 -10.63
CA GLY A 146 10.87 -26.86 -9.86
C GLY A 146 12.16 -27.07 -10.65
N ARG A 147 12.37 -26.35 -11.77
CA ARG A 147 13.68 -26.36 -12.47
C ARG A 147 14.29 -24.95 -12.48
N THR A 148 15.54 -24.85 -12.01
CA THR A 148 16.23 -23.58 -11.78
C THR A 148 17.03 -23.12 -13.00
N GLY A 149 16.35 -22.43 -13.91
CA GLY A 149 16.93 -21.31 -14.66
C GLY A 149 17.77 -21.62 -15.91
N LEU A 150 17.79 -20.62 -16.81
CA LEU A 150 18.34 -20.70 -18.16
C LEU A 150 17.84 -21.91 -18.96
N ILE A 151 16.55 -21.87 -19.36
CA ILE A 151 15.79 -22.85 -20.19
C ILE A 151 15.26 -24.06 -19.39
N ARG A 152 14.04 -24.64 -19.57
CA ARG A 152 12.75 -24.25 -20.20
C ARG A 152 11.62 -25.20 -19.73
N LEU A 153 10.37 -24.74 -19.90
CA LEU A 153 9.14 -25.45 -20.32
C LEU A 153 8.90 -26.88 -19.75
N GLY A 154 7.85 -27.04 -18.95
CA GLY A 154 7.31 -28.35 -18.55
C GLY A 154 6.59 -29.09 -19.69
N PHE A 155 6.34 -30.41 -19.56
CA PHE A 155 6.57 -31.27 -18.39
C PHE A 155 7.97 -31.93 -18.39
#